data_AF-A0A6C1PL58-F1
#
_entry.id   AF-A0A6C1PL58-F1
#
_cell.length_a   1.000
_cell.length_b   1.000
_cell.length_c   1.000
_cell.angle_alpha   90.00
_cell.angle_beta   90.00
_cell.angle_gamma   90.00
#
_symmetry.space_group_name_H-M   'P 1'
#
loop_
_entity.id
_entity.type
_entity.pdbx_description
1 polymer ?
#
loop_
_entity_poly.entity_id
_entity_poly.type
_entity_poly.pdbx_seq_one_letter_code
_entity_poly.pdbx_strand_id
1 'polypeptide(L)' 'VSIGVRACRPHHGDQIDAILDQADQALFEAKRLGRNRVVLWDAPITSPSA' A
#
# COMPACT_ATOMS: atom_id res chain seq x y z
N VAL A 1 18.19 -2.22 -1.29
CA VAL A 1 16.94 -2.60 -0.56
C VAL A 1 15.74 -1.96 -1.28
N SER A 2 14.54 -2.53 -1.27
CA SER A 2 13.33 -1.82 -1.79
C SER A 2 12.19 -2.07 -0.81
N ILE A 3 11.31 -1.09 -0.63
CA ILE A 3 10.26 -1.15 0.40
C ILE A 3 8.94 -0.69 -0.20
N GLY A 4 7.87 -1.46 0.03
CA GLY A 4 6.49 -1.06 -0.20
C GLY A 4 5.79 -0.81 1.13
N VAL A 5 4.98 0.25 1.20
CA VAL A 5 4.30 0.67 2.44
C VAL A 5 2.82 0.85 2.15
N ARG A 6 1.95 0.35 3.03
CA ARG A 6 0.52 0.68 3.04
C ARG A 6 0.14 1.27 4.40
N ALA A 7 -0.40 2.48 4.39
CA ALA A 7 -1.03 3.03 5.57
C ALA A 7 -2.30 2.23 5.88
N CYS A 8 -2.37 1.69 7.10
CA CYS A 8 -3.57 1.06 7.63
C CYS A 8 -4.04 1.83 8.86
N ARG A 9 -5.35 2.06 8.94
CA ARG A 9 -6.00 2.49 10.17
C ARG A 9 -6.90 1.33 10.56
N PRO A 10 -6.51 0.52 11.56
CA PRO A 10 -7.23 -0.71 11.87
C PRO A 10 -8.68 -0.38 12.20
N HIS A 11 -9.58 -0.88 11.35
CA HIS A 11 -11.01 -0.93 11.59
C HIS A 11 -11.46 -2.39 11.72
N HIS A 12 -12.55 -2.60 12.47
CA HIS A 12 -13.12 -3.93 12.61
C HIS A 12 -13.56 -4.45 11.24
N GLY A 13 -12.99 -5.58 10.80
CA GLY A 13 -13.27 -6.18 9.49
C GLY A 13 -12.20 -5.95 8.42
N ASP A 14 -11.13 -5.22 8.71
CA ASP A 14 -9.98 -5.12 7.80
C ASP A 14 -9.37 -6.51 7.57
N GLN A 15 -9.26 -6.90 6.30
CA GLN A 15 -8.60 -8.14 5.91
C GLN A 15 -7.10 -7.90 5.83
N ILE A 16 -6.36 -8.50 6.77
CA ILE A 16 -4.89 -8.41 6.83
C ILE A 16 -4.25 -8.76 5.48
N ASP A 17 -4.77 -9.80 4.81
CA ASP A 17 -4.27 -10.22 3.49
C ASP A 17 -4.38 -9.11 2.45
N ALA A 18 -5.49 -8.36 2.42
CA ALA A 18 -5.64 -7.23 1.52
C ALA A 18 -4.61 -6.12 1.81
N ILE A 19 -4.33 -5.82 3.09
CA ILE A 19 -3.31 -4.84 3.49
C ILE A 19 -1.92 -5.29 3.02
N LEU A 20 -1.62 -6.57 3.16
CA LEU A 20 -0.35 -7.15 2.72
C LEU A 20 -0.20 -7.13 1.20
N ASP A 21 -1.24 -7.51 0.45
CA ASP A 21 -1.25 -7.47 -1.01
C ASP A 21 -0.98 -6.05 -1.53
N GLN A 22 -1.55 -5.04 -0.87
CA GLN A 22 -1.36 -3.64 -1.22
C GLN A 22 0.08 -3.17 -0.93
N ALA A 23 0.66 -3.60 0.20
CA ALA A 23 2.07 -3.34 0.48
C ALA A 23 3.01 -4.04 -0.52
N ASP A 24 2.67 -5.26 -0.96
CA ASP A 24 3.46 -6.00 -1.95
C ASP A 24 3.39 -5.36 -3.34
N GLN A 25 2.22 -4.86 -3.75
CA GLN A 25 2.08 -4.05 -4.98
C GLN A 25 3.01 -2.83 -4.96
N ALA A 26 3.07 -2.10 -3.85
CA ALA A 26 4.00 -0.98 -3.72
C ALA A 26 5.47 -1.43 -3.74
N LEU A 27 5.79 -2.58 -3.14
CA LEU A 27 7.14 -3.15 -3.19
C LEU A 27 7.53 -3.55 -4.62
N PHE A 28 6.60 -4.10 -5.38
CA PHE A 28 6.78 -4.43 -6.78
C PHE A 28 7.11 -3.18 -7.60
N GLU A 29 6.35 -2.09 -7.43
CA GLU A 29 6.64 -0.81 -8.08
C GLU A 29 8.00 -0.24 -7.67
N ALA A 30 8.37 -0.34 -6.40
CA ALA A 30 9.69 0.07 -5.92
C ALA A 30 10.81 -0.70 -6.64
N LYS A 31 10.63 -2.01 -6.88
CA LYS A 31 11.57 -2.84 -7.66
C LYS A 31 11.59 -2.43 -9.13
N ARG A 32 10.42 -2.19 -9.73
CA ARG A 32 10.24 -1.86 -11.16
C ARG A 32 10.87 -0.51 -11.53
N LEU A 33 10.74 0.49 -10.65
CA LEU A 33 11.26 1.85 -10.87
C LEU A 33 12.78 1.99 -10.65
N GLY A 34 13.50 0.90 -10.39
CA GLY A 34 14.96 0.92 -10.25
C GLY A 34 15.49 0.64 -8.84
N ARG A 35 14.69 0.02 -7.96
CA ARG A 35 15.08 -0.40 -6.59
C ARG A 35 15.57 0.80 -5.74
N ASN A 36 16.11 0.49 -4.55
CA ASN A 36 16.69 1.44 -3.59
C ASN A 36 15.77 2.61 -3.23
N ARG A 37 14.48 2.31 -3.08
CA ARG A 37 13.43 3.28 -2.83
C ARG A 37 12.30 2.72 -1.99
N VAL A 38 11.51 3.65 -1.46
CA VAL A 38 10.25 3.40 -0.76
C VAL A 38 9.13 3.88 -1.67
N VAL A 39 8.08 3.07 -1.81
CA VAL A 39 6.85 3.44 -2.50
C VAL A 39 5.69 3.28 -1.53
N LEU A 40 4.85 4.30 -1.44
CA LEU A 40 3.60 4.26 -0.70
C LEU A 40 2.51 3.75 -1.64
N TRP A 41 1.76 2.75 -1.20
CA TRP A 41 0.49 2.41 -1.83
C TRP A 41 -0.52 3.49 -1.45
N ASP A 42 -0.96 4.25 -2.45
CA ASP A 42 -1.90 5.36 -2.29
C ASP A 42 -3.23 4.99 -2.94
N ALA A 43 -4.25 4.67 -2.14
CA ALA A 43 -5.61 4.57 -2.67
C ALA A 43 -6.09 5.99 -2.96
N PRO A 44 -6.86 6.20 -4.04
CA PRO A 44 -7.71 7.36 -4.09
C PRO A 44 -8.61 7.36 -2.85
N ILE A 45 -8.48 8.41 -2.04
CA ILE A 45 -9.37 8.65 -0.90
C ILE A 45 -10.74 8.94 -1.50
N THR A 46 -11.59 7.93 -1.65
CA THR A 46 -13.01 8.15 -1.93
C THR A 46 -13.62 8.77 -0.69
N SER A 47 -13.74 10.11 -0.68
CA SER A 47 -14.59 10.80 0.27
C SER A 47 -16.01 10.25 0.12
N PRO A 48 -16.64 9.72 1.19
CA PRO A 48 -18.04 9.37 1.10
C PRO A 48 -18.82 10.66 0.79
N SER A 49 -19.59 10.65 -0.30
CA SER A 49 -20.52 11.73 -0.60
C SER A 49 -21.47 11.87 0.58
N ALA A 50 -21.51 13.07 1.17
CA ALA A 50 -22.47 13.46 2.20
C ALA A 50 -23.91 13.46 1.66
#